data_AF-A0A1E3NUC6-F1
#
_entry.id   AF-A0A1E3NUC6-F1
#
_cell.length_a   1.000
_cell.length_b   1.000
_cell.length_c   1.000
_cell.angle_alpha   90.00
_cell.angle_beta   90.00
_cell.angle_gamma   90.00
#
_symmetry.space_group_name_H-M   'P 1'
#
loop_
_entity.id
_entity.type
_entity.pdbx_description
1 polymer ?
#
loop_
_entity_poly.entity_id
_entity_poly.type
_entity_poly.pdbx_seq_one_letter_code
_entity_poly.pdbx_strand_id
1 'polypeptide(L)'
;MAFFEIETPGYSLTTGFFLSSLVSFGYVFILYLSKSVVNGQEIERNDPKVISSRIIKVVGLSALILATLPALVSKISTEPTNKIYAELGFLPGLKFRYGEFHFETGHIGLFIRDVLQSLLLVLILFIGPVLDLAFFSSPDPSFLIKEVSRQLSTLAGLRDLIVGPLTEEIIYTSVTIVILYQVKEISTKTLIFLPPVFFSFAHFHHAYELFTKKTPIHIIGAVIAFQLTYTFLFGIFTNFVFLRTNNLWSCFLVHSFCNFIGVPKFTVSTTKFAYWNIVYYALLVLGSIGFYRFLYTFTQSSLALVPW
;
A
#
# COMPACT_ATOMS: atom_id res chain seq x y z
N MET A 1 12.24 -14.68 12.33
CA MET A 1 12.54 -13.29 11.91
C MET A 1 13.50 -12.71 12.93
N ALA A 2 14.77 -12.50 12.55
CA ALA A 2 15.71 -11.76 13.38
C ALA A 2 15.33 -10.27 13.27
N PHE A 3 15.42 -9.55 14.38
CA PHE A 3 15.12 -8.13 14.43
C PHE A 3 16.35 -7.41 14.94
N PHE A 4 16.69 -6.31 14.29
CA PHE A 4 17.91 -5.56 14.57
C PHE A 4 17.56 -4.19 15.14
N GLU A 5 18.42 -3.70 16.01
CA GLU A 5 18.48 -2.28 16.37
C GLU A 5 19.35 -1.57 15.33
N ILE A 6 18.88 -0.42 14.86
CA ILE A 6 19.58 0.38 13.87
C ILE A 6 20.18 1.57 14.61
N GLU A 7 21.51 1.60 14.72
CA GLU A 7 22.24 2.73 15.30
C GLU A 7 22.26 3.91 14.33
N THR A 8 21.17 4.69 14.31
CA THR A 8 21.10 5.97 13.59
C THR A 8 21.14 7.13 14.58
N PRO A 9 21.95 8.19 14.33
CA PRO A 9 21.71 9.48 14.96
C PRO A 9 20.37 10.01 14.45
N GLY A 10 19.61 10.69 15.31
CA GLY A 10 18.27 11.09 14.93
C GLY A 10 17.46 11.68 16.07
N TYR A 11 16.18 11.90 15.81
CA TYR A 11 15.25 12.44 16.79
C TYR A 11 14.57 11.34 17.62
N SER A 12 13.83 11.75 18.65
CA SER A 12 13.13 10.83 19.55
C SER A 12 11.97 10.10 18.85
N LEU A 13 11.61 8.92 19.36
CA LEU A 13 10.42 8.18 18.89
C LEU A 13 9.14 9.02 18.97
N THR A 14 9.01 9.87 19.99
CA THR A 14 7.88 10.79 20.14
C THR A 14 7.77 11.74 18.95
N THR A 15 8.90 12.30 18.48
CA THR A 15 8.94 13.17 17.30
C THR A 15 8.55 12.39 16.05
N GLY A 16 9.09 11.19 15.85
CA GLY A 16 8.74 10.34 14.70
C GLY A 16 7.27 9.94 14.68
N PHE A 17 6.72 9.55 15.83
CA PHE A 17 5.30 9.22 15.99
C PHE A 17 4.41 10.44 15.71
N PHE A 18 4.78 11.63 16.21
CA PHE A 18 4.04 12.87 15.96
C PHE A 18 4.02 13.23 14.48
N LEU A 19 5.18 13.22 13.80
CA LEU A 19 5.26 13.50 12.36
C LEU A 19 4.47 12.48 11.54
N SER A 20 4.58 11.19 11.86
CA SER A 20 3.81 10.11 11.23
C SER A 20 2.31 10.28 11.41
N SER A 21 1.88 10.67 12.61
CA SER A 21 0.48 10.99 12.91
C SER A 21 0.00 12.19 12.08
N LEU A 22 0.81 13.25 12.00
CA LEU A 22 0.46 14.46 11.26
C LEU A 22 0.22 14.18 9.77
N VAL A 23 1.11 13.42 9.13
CA VAL A 23 0.95 13.06 7.71
C VAL A 23 -0.25 12.12 7.50
N SER A 24 -0.44 11.15 8.40
CA SER A 24 -1.57 10.20 8.36
C SER A 24 -2.92 10.90 8.50
N PHE A 25 -3.09 11.73 9.53
CA PHE A 25 -4.32 12.49 9.75
C PHE A 25 -4.53 13.54 8.66
N GLY A 26 -3.47 14.19 8.20
CA GLY A 26 -3.54 15.13 7.08
C GLY A 26 -4.09 14.49 5.80
N TYR A 27 -3.67 13.26 5.50
CA TYR A 27 -4.16 12.50 4.36
C TYR A 27 -5.65 12.15 4.45
N VAL A 28 -6.15 11.78 5.63
CA VAL A 28 -7.59 11.55 5.81
C VAL A 28 -8.35 12.87 5.78
N PHE A 29 -7.85 13.90 6.47
CA PHE A 29 -8.51 15.19 6.63
C PHE A 29 -8.73 15.91 5.29
N ILE A 30 -7.76 15.86 4.36
CA ILE A 30 -7.89 16.51 3.06
C ILE A 30 -9.08 15.97 2.25
N LEU A 31 -9.46 14.71 2.44
CA LEU A 31 -10.64 14.11 1.79
C LEU A 31 -11.96 14.79 2.21
N TYR A 32 -11.99 15.39 3.40
CA TYR A 32 -13.17 16.03 3.99
C TYR A 32 -13.21 17.55 3.87
N LEU A 33 -12.11 18.19 3.45
CA LEU A 33 -11.99 19.66 3.36
C LEU A 33 -12.92 20.32 2.33
N SER A 34 -13.67 19.55 1.55
CA SER A 34 -14.84 20.13 0.85
C SER A 34 -15.95 19.09 0.85
N LYS A 35 -17.02 19.37 1.58
CA LYS A 35 -18.29 18.68 1.36
C LYS A 35 -18.80 19.09 -0.01
N SER A 36 -18.91 18.15 -0.93
CA SER A 36 -19.57 18.39 -2.20
C SER A 36 -21.07 18.40 -1.94
N VAL A 37 -21.62 19.61 -1.79
CA VAL A 37 -23.05 19.85 -1.62
C VAL A 37 -23.58 20.39 -2.94
N VAL A 38 -24.58 19.72 -3.51
CA VAL A 38 -25.36 20.25 -4.65
C VAL A 38 -26.80 20.35 -4.19
N ASN A 39 -27.40 21.53 -4.37
CA ASN A 39 -28.78 21.82 -3.98
C ASN A 39 -29.12 21.48 -2.51
N GLY A 40 -28.19 21.70 -1.58
CA GLY A 40 -28.40 21.46 -0.15
C GLY A 40 -28.35 19.99 0.29
N GLN A 41 -28.11 19.05 -0.64
CA GLN A 41 -27.89 17.64 -0.34
C GLN A 41 -26.41 17.27 -0.52
N GLU A 42 -25.87 16.47 0.41
CA GLU A 42 -24.54 15.90 0.25
C GLU A 42 -24.55 14.94 -0.94
N ILE A 43 -23.67 15.18 -1.91
CA ILE A 43 -23.52 14.33 -3.08
C ILE A 43 -22.92 13.00 -2.64
N GLU A 44 -23.38 11.89 -3.25
CA GLU A 44 -22.81 10.58 -2.99
C GLU A 44 -21.29 10.53 -3.25
N ARG A 45 -20.58 9.77 -2.41
CA ARG A 45 -19.12 9.56 -2.51
C ARG A 45 -18.64 9.11 -3.90
N ASN A 46 -19.48 8.38 -4.63
CA ASN A 46 -19.15 7.81 -5.93
C ASN A 46 -19.53 8.72 -7.11
N ASP A 47 -20.03 9.93 -6.87
CA ASP A 47 -20.25 10.90 -7.93
C ASP A 47 -18.90 11.31 -8.56
N PRO A 48 -18.80 11.38 -9.90
CA PRO A 48 -17.55 11.70 -10.59
C PRO A 48 -16.90 13.01 -10.15
N LYS A 49 -17.68 14.04 -9.80
CA LYS A 49 -17.14 15.33 -9.31
C LYS A 49 -16.49 15.17 -7.94
N VAL A 50 -17.09 14.37 -7.07
CA VAL A 50 -16.56 14.05 -5.74
C VAL A 50 -15.26 13.26 -5.87
N ILE A 51 -15.24 12.24 -6.73
CA ILE A 51 -14.04 11.42 -6.96
C ILE A 51 -12.91 12.29 -7.50
N SER A 52 -13.15 13.09 -8.55
CA SER A 52 -12.13 13.99 -9.13
C SER A 52 -11.59 14.99 -8.11
N SER A 53 -12.47 15.61 -7.31
CA SER A 53 -12.05 16.54 -6.25
C SER A 53 -11.17 15.86 -5.21
N ARG A 54 -11.54 14.66 -4.75
CA ARG A 54 -10.75 13.88 -3.80
C ARG A 54 -9.40 13.48 -4.39
N ILE A 55 -9.36 13.02 -5.65
CA ILE A 55 -8.12 12.69 -6.37
C ILE A 55 -7.17 13.89 -6.40
N ILE A 56 -7.62 15.05 -6.86
CA ILE A 56 -6.78 16.25 -6.96
C ILE A 56 -6.18 16.61 -5.58
N LYS A 57 -7.00 16.52 -4.54
CA LYS A 57 -6.60 16.82 -3.16
C LYS A 57 -5.55 15.86 -2.61
N VAL A 58 -5.77 14.55 -2.71
CA VAL A 58 -4.80 13.57 -2.18
C VAL A 58 -3.52 13.55 -2.99
N VAL A 59 -3.59 13.71 -4.31
CA VAL A 59 -2.41 13.81 -5.17
C VAL A 59 -1.64 15.09 -4.85
N GLY A 60 -2.32 16.24 -4.74
CA GLY A 60 -1.71 17.51 -4.40
C GLY A 60 -1.04 17.50 -3.03
N LEU A 61 -1.70 16.93 -2.01
CA LEU A 61 -1.10 16.75 -0.69
C LEU A 61 0.10 15.80 -0.72
N SER A 62 0.01 14.68 -1.43
CA SER A 62 1.11 13.72 -1.54
C SER A 62 2.33 14.34 -2.23
N ALA A 63 2.11 15.11 -3.30
CA ALA A 63 3.19 15.84 -3.98
C ALA A 63 3.82 16.91 -3.08
N LEU A 64 3.01 17.65 -2.32
CA LEU A 64 3.49 18.63 -1.36
C LEU A 64 4.34 17.98 -0.26
N ILE A 65 3.89 16.84 0.30
CA ILE A 65 4.62 16.09 1.32
C ILE A 65 5.95 15.59 0.74
N LEU A 66 5.95 14.98 -0.46
CA LEU A 66 7.18 14.52 -1.11
C LEU A 66 8.18 15.66 -1.36
N ALA A 67 7.71 16.86 -1.68
CA ALA A 67 8.57 18.01 -1.94
C ALA A 67 9.12 18.71 -0.68
N THR A 68 8.39 18.67 0.43
CA THR A 68 8.71 19.49 1.63
C THR A 68 9.19 18.68 2.82
N LEU A 69 8.69 17.46 3.00
CA LEU A 69 9.01 16.62 4.14
C LEU A 69 10.52 16.28 4.23
N PRO A 70 11.23 15.94 3.12
CA PRO A 70 12.65 15.58 3.22
C PRO A 70 13.50 16.70 3.81
N ALA A 71 13.21 17.96 3.47
CA ALA A 71 13.91 19.12 4.03
C ALA A 71 13.59 19.33 5.52
N LEU A 72 12.33 19.12 5.93
CA LEU A 72 11.92 19.18 7.33
C LEU A 72 12.60 18.08 8.17
N VAL A 73 12.55 16.84 7.68
CA VAL A 73 13.15 15.68 8.36
C VAL A 73 14.67 15.83 8.43
N SER A 74 15.32 16.27 7.35
CA SER A 74 16.76 16.57 7.34
C SER A 74 17.16 17.57 8.42
N LYS A 75 16.41 18.67 8.57
CA LYS A 75 16.71 19.70 9.58
C LYS A 75 16.64 19.16 11.01
N ILE A 76 15.71 18.25 11.30
CA ILE A 76 15.48 17.73 12.66
C ILE A 76 16.37 16.52 12.97
N SER A 77 16.62 15.65 11.98
CA SER A 77 17.47 14.46 12.12
C SER A 77 18.96 14.75 11.96
N THR A 78 19.32 15.92 11.42
CA THR A 78 20.69 16.30 11.00
C THR A 78 21.24 15.48 9.84
N GLU A 79 20.42 14.64 9.21
CA GLU A 79 20.78 13.86 8.03
C GLU A 79 20.67 14.70 6.75
N PRO A 80 21.52 14.48 5.74
CA PRO A 80 21.46 15.21 4.48
C PRO A 80 20.12 15.04 3.75
N THR A 81 19.51 16.13 3.26
CA THR A 81 18.22 16.09 2.55
C THR A 81 18.21 15.11 1.37
N ASN A 82 19.33 15.01 0.64
CA ASN A 82 19.49 14.07 -0.47
C ASN A 82 19.45 12.61 -0.02
N LYS A 83 20.02 12.28 1.14
CA LYS A 83 19.86 10.95 1.74
C LYS A 83 18.38 10.62 1.98
N ILE A 84 17.63 11.53 2.59
CA ILE A 84 16.19 11.35 2.85
C ILE A 84 15.40 11.13 1.55
N TYR A 85 15.71 11.88 0.49
CA TYR A 85 15.09 11.67 -0.83
C TYR A 85 15.38 10.29 -1.43
N ALA A 86 16.61 9.78 -1.28
CA ALA A 86 16.97 8.45 -1.77
C ALA A 86 16.30 7.33 -0.96
N GLU A 87 16.03 7.55 0.33
CA GLU A 87 15.37 6.59 1.22
C GLU A 87 13.85 6.47 0.99
N LEU A 88 13.22 7.42 0.30
CA LEU A 88 11.81 7.33 -0.09
C LEU A 88 11.53 6.18 -1.08
N GLY A 89 12.55 5.64 -1.76
CA GLY A 89 12.38 4.52 -2.70
C GLY A 89 11.51 4.83 -3.92
N PHE A 90 11.27 6.12 -4.18
CA PHE A 90 10.39 6.60 -5.26
C PHE A 90 11.11 6.61 -6.63
N LEU A 91 12.37 7.05 -6.67
CA LEU A 91 13.15 7.22 -7.91
C LEU A 91 14.05 6.00 -8.16
N PRO A 92 13.79 5.21 -9.23
CA PRO A 92 14.64 4.07 -9.56
C PRO A 92 16.09 4.50 -9.81
N GLY A 93 17.02 3.80 -9.16
CA GLY A 93 18.45 4.01 -9.33
C GLY A 93 19.05 5.21 -8.61
N LEU A 94 18.25 6.01 -7.89
CA LEU A 94 18.75 7.08 -7.04
C LEU A 94 19.31 6.50 -5.73
N LYS A 95 20.58 6.78 -5.45
CA LYS A 95 21.23 6.46 -4.18
C LYS A 95 21.95 7.67 -3.61
N PHE A 96 22.15 7.63 -2.30
CA PHE A 96 23.04 8.53 -1.60
C PHE A 96 24.30 7.76 -1.22
N ARG A 97 25.44 8.17 -1.77
CA ARG A 97 26.77 7.67 -1.39
C ARG A 97 27.76 8.82 -1.41
N TYR A 98 28.77 8.75 -0.55
CA TYR A 98 29.87 9.72 -0.52
C TYR A 98 29.42 11.19 -0.39
N GLY A 99 28.26 11.45 0.22
CA GLY A 99 27.71 12.81 0.39
C GLY A 99 26.87 13.33 -0.78
N GLU A 100 26.76 12.58 -1.88
CA GLU A 100 26.13 13.03 -3.11
C GLU A 100 25.08 12.04 -3.66
N PHE A 101 24.28 12.52 -4.61
CA PHE A 101 23.38 11.68 -5.37
C PHE A 101 24.12 10.92 -6.47
N HIS A 102 23.93 9.62 -6.49
CA HIS A 102 24.43 8.77 -7.55
C HIS A 102 23.25 8.08 -8.25
N PHE A 103 23.23 8.17 -9.57
CA PHE A 103 22.33 7.39 -10.42
C PHE A 103 23.08 6.21 -11.01
N GLU A 104 22.70 5.00 -10.62
CA GLU A 104 23.33 3.77 -11.10
C GLU A 104 22.38 3.00 -12.02
N THR A 105 22.70 2.91 -13.32
CA THR A 105 21.83 2.26 -14.31
C THR A 105 21.56 0.78 -14.00
N GLY A 106 22.54 0.06 -13.45
CA GLY A 106 22.37 -1.33 -12.99
C GLY A 106 21.32 -1.50 -11.90
N HIS A 107 21.01 -0.45 -11.15
CA HIS A 107 19.97 -0.49 -10.12
C HIS A 107 18.56 -0.48 -10.70
N ILE A 108 18.36 0.05 -11.91
CA ILE A 108 17.05 0.01 -12.59
C ILE A 108 16.65 -1.45 -12.84
N GLY A 109 17.60 -2.30 -13.23
CA GLY A 109 17.36 -3.75 -13.41
C GLY A 109 16.95 -4.44 -12.12
N LEU A 110 17.64 -4.15 -11.01
CA LEU A 110 17.27 -4.65 -9.68
C LEU A 110 15.88 -4.16 -9.26
N PHE A 111 15.59 -2.88 -9.53
CA PHE A 111 14.30 -2.27 -9.21
C PHE A 111 13.14 -2.96 -9.92
N ILE A 112 13.28 -3.23 -11.22
CA ILE A 112 12.29 -3.97 -12.02
C ILE A 112 12.16 -5.40 -11.51
N ARG A 113 13.28 -6.06 -11.23
CA ARG A 113 13.29 -7.42 -10.68
C ARG A 113 12.51 -7.49 -9.36
N ASP A 114 12.75 -6.56 -8.44
CA ASP A 114 12.10 -6.52 -7.13
C ASP A 114 10.57 -6.33 -7.26
N VAL A 115 10.13 -5.50 -8.21
CA VAL A 115 8.71 -5.35 -8.58
C VAL A 115 8.13 -6.67 -9.06
N LEU A 116 8.79 -7.32 -10.01
CA LEU A 116 8.30 -8.58 -10.59
C LEU A 116 8.26 -9.70 -9.56
N GLN A 117 9.25 -9.80 -8.68
CA GLN A 117 9.28 -10.81 -7.62
C GLN A 117 8.21 -10.55 -6.55
N SER A 118 7.97 -9.29 -6.18
CA SER A 118 6.91 -8.92 -5.24
C SER A 118 5.52 -9.21 -5.83
N LEU A 119 5.31 -8.93 -7.12
CA LEU A 119 4.09 -9.30 -7.85
C LEU A 119 3.92 -10.82 -7.95
N LEU A 120 4.99 -11.56 -8.25
CA LEU A 120 4.96 -13.02 -8.29
C LEU A 120 4.55 -13.60 -6.92
N LEU A 121 5.04 -13.00 -5.84
CA LEU A 121 4.71 -13.44 -4.48
C LEU A 121 3.21 -13.30 -4.19
N VAL A 122 2.57 -12.19 -4.57
CA VAL A 122 1.11 -12.05 -4.43
C VAL A 122 0.32 -12.86 -5.46
N LEU A 123 0.85 -13.09 -6.67
CA LEU A 123 0.24 -14.01 -7.63
C LEU A 123 0.18 -15.44 -7.08
N ILE A 124 1.22 -15.88 -6.35
CA ILE A 124 1.23 -17.17 -5.65
C ILE A 124 0.18 -17.17 -4.54
N LEU A 125 0.13 -16.13 -3.71
CA LEU A 125 -0.86 -16.02 -2.63
C LEU A 125 -2.30 -16.08 -3.15
N PHE A 126 -2.56 -15.39 -4.26
CA PHE A 126 -3.88 -15.27 -4.88
C PHE A 126 -4.10 -16.23 -6.06
N ILE A 127 -3.33 -17.34 -6.15
CA ILE A 127 -3.40 -18.24 -7.31
C ILE A 127 -4.80 -18.78 -7.59
N GLY A 128 -5.58 -19.11 -6.54
CA GLY A 128 -6.99 -19.50 -6.68
C GLY A 128 -7.85 -18.41 -7.34
N PRO A 129 -7.97 -17.21 -6.74
CA PRO A 129 -8.65 -16.04 -7.32
C PRO A 129 -8.19 -15.68 -8.74
N VAL A 130 -6.89 -15.73 -9.01
CA VAL A 130 -6.33 -15.42 -10.34
C VAL A 130 -6.81 -16.43 -11.37
N LEU A 131 -6.73 -17.73 -11.07
CA LEU A 131 -7.21 -18.79 -11.97
C LEU A 131 -8.73 -18.74 -12.12
N ASP A 132 -9.48 -18.44 -11.05
CA ASP A 132 -10.92 -18.26 -11.09
C ASP A 132 -11.30 -17.14 -12.06
N LEU A 133 -10.65 -15.98 -11.93
CA LEU A 133 -10.92 -14.83 -12.79
C LEU A 133 -10.52 -15.08 -14.25
N ALA A 134 -9.36 -15.69 -14.48
CA ALA A 134 -8.82 -15.92 -15.81
C ALA A 134 -9.61 -16.98 -16.60
N PHE A 135 -10.10 -18.03 -15.94
CA PHE A 135 -10.60 -19.22 -16.63
C PHE A 135 -12.02 -19.65 -16.26
N PHE A 136 -12.51 -19.35 -15.06
CA PHE A 136 -13.74 -19.97 -14.53
C PHE A 136 -14.89 -18.99 -14.29
N SER A 137 -14.59 -17.70 -14.10
CA SER A 137 -15.56 -16.63 -13.84
C SER A 137 -16.44 -16.29 -15.05
N SER A 138 -15.96 -16.56 -16.28
CA SER A 138 -16.69 -16.25 -17.51
C SER A 138 -16.38 -17.28 -18.61
N PRO A 139 -17.35 -17.60 -19.50
CA PRO A 139 -17.08 -18.37 -20.71
C PRO A 139 -16.23 -17.62 -21.74
N ASP A 140 -16.18 -16.29 -21.69
CA ASP A 140 -15.43 -15.44 -22.63
C ASP A 140 -13.91 -15.49 -22.36
N PRO A 141 -13.07 -15.98 -23.30
CA PRO A 141 -11.61 -16.03 -23.12
C PRO A 141 -10.95 -14.64 -22.95
N SER A 142 -11.62 -13.59 -23.45
CA SER A 142 -11.15 -12.20 -23.34
C SER A 142 -11.63 -11.50 -22.07
N PHE A 143 -12.37 -12.20 -21.20
CA PHE A 143 -13.01 -11.62 -20.02
C PHE A 143 -12.04 -10.88 -19.10
N LEU A 144 -10.88 -11.48 -18.80
CA LEU A 144 -9.87 -10.85 -17.94
C LEU A 144 -9.40 -9.50 -18.51
N ILE A 145 -9.10 -9.45 -19.81
CA ILE A 145 -8.65 -8.22 -20.47
C ILE A 145 -9.76 -7.17 -20.48
N LYS A 146 -11.01 -7.59 -20.77
CA LYS A 146 -12.18 -6.71 -20.72
C LYS A 146 -12.42 -6.17 -19.32
N GLU A 147 -12.24 -6.99 -18.29
CA GLU A 147 -12.44 -6.59 -16.89
C GLU A 147 -11.37 -5.59 -16.45
N VAL A 148 -10.10 -5.84 -16.76
CA VAL A 148 -9.01 -4.87 -16.54
C VAL A 148 -9.30 -3.56 -17.27
N SER A 149 -9.64 -3.63 -18.56
CA SER A 149 -9.97 -2.46 -19.37
C SER A 149 -11.16 -1.69 -18.81
N ARG A 150 -12.20 -2.39 -18.35
CA ARG A 150 -13.41 -1.79 -17.77
C ARG A 150 -13.09 -1.02 -16.51
N GLN A 151 -12.32 -1.61 -15.59
CA GLN A 151 -11.93 -0.91 -14.35
C GLN A 151 -11.08 0.33 -14.67
N LEU A 152 -10.07 0.19 -15.53
CA LEU A 152 -9.19 1.31 -15.91
C LEU A 152 -9.89 2.41 -16.73
N SER A 153 -10.99 2.10 -17.43
CA SER A 153 -11.75 3.10 -18.18
C SER A 153 -12.68 3.97 -17.33
N THR A 154 -12.83 3.67 -16.03
CA THR A 154 -13.72 4.41 -15.14
C THR A 154 -12.93 5.23 -14.14
N LEU A 155 -13.45 6.39 -13.76
CA LEU A 155 -12.82 7.23 -12.74
C LEU A 155 -12.73 6.53 -11.37
N ALA A 156 -13.74 5.70 -11.03
CA ALA A 156 -13.72 4.89 -9.83
C ALA A 156 -12.61 3.82 -9.87
N GLY A 157 -12.45 3.11 -11.00
CA GLY A 157 -11.37 2.12 -11.11
C GLY A 157 -9.98 2.75 -11.21
N LEU A 158 -9.82 3.93 -11.82
CA LEU A 158 -8.57 4.69 -11.75
C LEU A 158 -8.23 5.11 -10.31
N ARG A 159 -9.24 5.52 -9.53
CA ARG A 159 -9.09 5.79 -8.10
C ARG A 159 -8.64 4.53 -7.35
N ASP A 160 -9.31 3.40 -7.58
CA ASP A 160 -9.12 2.17 -6.79
C ASP A 160 -7.85 1.39 -7.17
N LEU A 161 -7.40 1.48 -8.42
CA LEU A 161 -6.25 0.72 -8.94
C LEU A 161 -4.97 1.55 -9.09
N ILE A 162 -5.06 2.87 -9.21
CA ILE A 162 -3.89 3.72 -9.45
C ILE A 162 -3.74 4.77 -8.36
N VAL A 163 -4.70 5.70 -8.26
CA VAL A 163 -4.51 6.89 -7.42
C VAL A 163 -4.44 6.51 -5.94
N GLY A 164 -5.44 5.79 -5.43
CA GLY A 164 -5.52 5.34 -4.04
C GLY A 164 -4.27 4.54 -3.64
N PRO A 165 -3.97 3.41 -4.30
CA PRO A 165 -2.78 2.63 -4.02
C PRO A 165 -1.48 3.46 -4.04
N LEU A 166 -1.28 4.29 -5.06
CA LEU A 166 -0.04 5.08 -5.17
C LEU A 166 0.09 6.09 -4.04
N THR A 167 -0.95 6.88 -3.77
CA THR A 167 -0.90 7.91 -2.73
C THR A 167 -0.87 7.31 -1.32
N GLU A 168 -1.55 6.17 -1.10
CA GLU A 168 -1.50 5.45 0.17
C GLU A 168 -0.11 4.87 0.43
N GLU A 169 0.53 4.21 -0.55
CA GLU A 169 1.89 3.69 -0.37
C GLU A 169 2.93 4.82 -0.23
N ILE A 170 2.74 5.97 -0.89
CA ILE A 170 3.59 7.15 -0.66
C ILE A 170 3.52 7.58 0.80
N ILE A 171 2.32 7.71 1.37
CA ILE A 171 2.11 8.29 2.71
C ILE A 171 2.38 7.28 3.82
N TYR A 172 1.73 6.13 3.76
CA TYR A 172 1.67 5.17 4.86
C TYR A 172 2.84 4.17 4.85
N THR A 173 3.47 3.95 3.70
CA THR A 173 4.65 3.08 3.57
C THR A 173 5.91 3.94 3.48
N SER A 174 6.16 4.61 2.35
CA SER A 174 7.42 5.30 2.10
C SER A 174 7.69 6.44 3.09
N VAL A 175 6.83 7.47 3.11
CA VAL A 175 6.99 8.65 3.97
C VAL A 175 7.03 8.26 5.45
N THR A 176 6.08 7.44 5.90
CA THR A 176 5.98 7.06 7.32
C THR A 176 7.19 6.21 7.75
N ILE A 177 7.64 5.25 6.94
CA ILE A 177 8.86 4.49 7.25
C ILE A 177 10.07 5.40 7.27
N VAL A 178 10.25 6.30 6.29
CA VAL A 178 11.41 7.20 6.24
C VAL A 178 11.45 8.15 7.44
N ILE A 179 10.30 8.66 7.90
CA ILE A 179 10.20 9.42 9.16
C ILE A 179 10.71 8.55 10.31
N LEU A 180 10.14 7.34 10.49
CA LEU A 180 10.52 6.47 11.60
C LEU A 180 11.96 5.96 11.51
N TYR A 181 12.52 5.84 10.31
CA TYR A 181 13.89 5.40 10.07
C TYR A 181 14.93 6.42 10.60
N GLN A 182 14.55 7.71 10.69
CA GLN A 182 15.40 8.75 11.31
C GLN A 182 15.22 8.85 12.84
N VAL A 183 14.48 7.94 13.46
CA VAL A 183 14.39 7.86 14.92
C VAL A 183 15.65 7.18 15.46
N LYS A 184 16.23 7.77 16.51
CA LYS A 184 17.40 7.20 17.18
C LYS A 184 17.12 5.78 17.70
N GLU A 185 18.03 4.85 17.41
CA GLU A 185 17.96 3.46 17.90
C GLU A 185 16.63 2.75 17.51
N ILE A 186 16.11 3.04 16.31
CA ILE A 186 14.87 2.43 15.84
C ILE A 186 15.06 0.93 15.56
N SER A 187 14.10 0.12 15.97
CA SER A 187 14.12 -1.32 15.68
C SER A 187 13.41 -1.65 14.37
N THR A 188 13.85 -2.69 13.66
CA THR A 188 13.14 -3.20 12.48
C THR A 188 11.70 -3.62 12.81
N LYS A 189 11.43 -4.09 14.04
CA LYS A 189 10.06 -4.39 14.49
C LYS A 189 9.17 -3.15 14.41
N THR A 190 9.65 -2.03 14.92
CA THR A 190 8.89 -0.78 14.91
C THR A 190 8.59 -0.34 13.48
N LEU A 191 9.58 -0.44 12.58
CA LEU A 191 9.38 -0.09 11.17
C LEU A 191 8.38 -1.01 10.46
N ILE A 192 8.30 -2.29 10.83
CA ILE A 192 7.34 -3.23 10.25
C ILE A 192 5.92 -2.99 10.81
N PHE A 193 5.79 -2.85 12.13
CA PHE A 193 4.49 -2.95 12.81
C PHE A 193 3.83 -1.61 13.17
N LEU A 194 4.57 -0.51 13.26
CA LEU A 194 4.00 0.80 13.61
C LEU A 194 3.31 1.50 12.43
N PRO A 195 3.89 1.61 11.22
CA PRO A 195 3.20 2.27 10.09
C PRO A 195 1.80 1.70 9.76
N PRO A 196 1.57 0.37 9.80
CA PRO A 196 0.27 -0.20 9.49
C PRO A 196 -0.80 0.15 10.53
N VAL A 197 -0.41 0.58 11.74
CA VAL A 197 -1.34 1.16 12.71
C VAL A 197 -1.92 2.46 12.13
N PHE A 198 -1.07 3.38 11.64
CA PHE A 198 -1.56 4.60 11.01
C PHE A 198 -2.43 4.31 9.78
N PHE A 199 -2.02 3.37 8.94
CA PHE A 199 -2.77 2.98 7.74
C PHE A 199 -4.14 2.36 8.06
N SER A 200 -4.18 1.40 8.99
CA SER A 200 -5.45 0.77 9.39
C SER A 200 -6.38 1.78 10.06
N PHE A 201 -5.91 2.55 11.04
CA PHE A 201 -6.75 3.57 11.71
C PHE A 201 -7.26 4.65 10.76
N ALA A 202 -6.54 4.95 9.68
CA ALA A 202 -7.04 5.87 8.66
C ALA A 202 -8.39 5.41 8.09
N HIS A 203 -8.64 4.10 7.98
CA HIS A 203 -9.89 3.53 7.46
C HIS A 203 -11.06 3.57 8.46
N PHE A 204 -10.81 3.94 9.72
CA PHE A 204 -11.87 4.07 10.71
C PHE A 204 -12.92 5.13 10.31
N HIS A 205 -12.56 6.08 9.44
CA HIS A 205 -13.50 7.07 8.90
C HIS A 205 -14.69 6.44 8.16
N HIS A 206 -14.57 5.21 7.62
CA HIS A 206 -15.70 4.50 7.02
C HIS A 206 -16.77 4.12 8.03
N ALA A 207 -16.44 4.03 9.33
CA ALA A 207 -17.43 3.79 10.38
C ALA A 207 -18.46 4.92 10.40
N TYR A 208 -17.99 6.17 10.26
CA TYR A 208 -18.85 7.34 10.16
C TYR A 208 -19.73 7.28 8.89
N GLU A 209 -19.18 6.88 7.74
CA GLU A 209 -19.95 6.72 6.49
C GLU A 209 -21.05 5.67 6.60
N LEU A 210 -20.79 4.55 7.29
CA LEU A 210 -21.80 3.50 7.51
C LEU A 210 -22.85 3.93 8.51
N PHE A 211 -22.44 4.68 9.53
CA PHE A 211 -23.33 5.24 10.55
C PHE A 211 -24.32 6.24 9.94
N THR A 212 -23.87 7.16 9.08
CA THR A 212 -24.76 8.13 8.40
C THR A 212 -25.76 7.44 7.46
N LYS A 213 -25.40 6.27 6.91
CA LYS A 213 -26.29 5.40 6.13
C LYS A 213 -27.26 4.56 6.98
N LYS A 214 -27.32 4.77 8.30
CA LYS A 214 -28.18 4.03 9.23
C LYS A 214 -27.93 2.51 9.24
N THR A 215 -26.69 2.10 8.99
CA THR A 215 -26.29 0.69 9.07
C THR A 215 -26.36 0.21 10.53
N PRO A 216 -26.87 -1.00 10.82
CA PRO A 216 -26.88 -1.54 12.18
C PRO A 216 -25.47 -1.60 12.81
N ILE A 217 -25.34 -1.19 14.07
CA ILE A 217 -24.04 -1.02 14.75
C ILE A 217 -23.19 -2.29 14.78
N HIS A 218 -23.81 -3.47 14.89
CA HIS A 218 -23.09 -4.75 14.88
C HIS A 218 -22.47 -5.04 13.50
N ILE A 219 -23.11 -4.62 12.40
CA ILE A 219 -22.57 -4.73 11.04
C ILE A 219 -21.43 -3.72 10.87
N ILE A 220 -21.59 -2.48 11.34
CA ILE A 220 -20.50 -1.48 11.33
C ILE A 220 -19.28 -2.04 12.07
N GLY A 221 -19.48 -2.56 13.28
CA GLY A 221 -18.42 -3.18 14.07
C GLY A 221 -17.70 -4.30 13.33
N ALA A 222 -18.45 -5.22 12.71
CA ALA A 222 -17.87 -6.33 11.95
C ALA A 222 -17.08 -5.87 10.70
N VAL A 223 -17.65 -4.94 9.91
CA VAL A 223 -17.00 -4.41 8.69
C VAL A 223 -15.73 -3.66 9.05
N ILE A 224 -15.77 -2.81 10.07
CA ILE A 224 -14.61 -2.01 10.49
C ILE A 224 -13.55 -2.91 11.11
N ALA A 225 -13.91 -3.88 11.96
CA ALA A 225 -12.95 -4.83 12.50
C ALA A 225 -12.24 -5.63 11.40
N PHE A 226 -12.99 -6.10 10.40
CA PHE A 226 -12.41 -6.77 9.24
C PHE A 226 -11.48 -5.82 8.46
N GLN A 227 -11.94 -4.61 8.16
CA GLN A 227 -11.18 -3.63 7.39
C GLN A 227 -9.87 -3.23 8.09
N LEU A 228 -9.91 -2.94 9.39
CA LEU A 228 -8.71 -2.63 10.18
C LEU A 228 -7.73 -3.80 10.20
N THR A 229 -8.23 -5.02 10.41
CA THR A 229 -7.37 -6.22 10.45
C THR A 229 -6.72 -6.47 9.09
N TYR A 230 -7.51 -6.43 8.01
CA TYR A 230 -7.04 -6.69 6.66
C TYR A 230 -6.01 -5.65 6.21
N THR A 231 -6.30 -4.36 6.42
CA THR A 231 -5.38 -3.26 6.10
C THR A 231 -4.11 -3.29 6.96
N PHE A 232 -4.21 -3.65 8.23
CA PHE A 232 -3.05 -3.83 9.11
C PHE A 232 -2.12 -4.94 8.62
N LEU A 233 -2.67 -6.13 8.30
CA LEU A 233 -1.89 -7.25 7.76
C LEU A 233 -1.28 -6.93 6.40
N PHE A 234 -2.02 -6.27 5.53
CA PHE A 234 -1.52 -5.81 4.24
C PHE A 234 -0.37 -4.81 4.43
N GLY A 235 -0.51 -3.83 5.31
CA GLY A 235 0.53 -2.86 5.62
C GLY A 235 1.80 -3.50 6.21
N ILE A 236 1.67 -4.53 7.06
CA ILE A 236 2.84 -5.30 7.54
C ILE A 236 3.61 -5.87 6.36
N PHE A 237 2.89 -6.43 5.38
CA PHE A 237 3.50 -7.02 4.20
C PHE A 237 4.16 -5.98 3.29
N THR A 238 3.48 -4.87 2.96
CA THR A 238 4.08 -3.81 2.13
C THR A 238 5.29 -3.17 2.81
N ASN A 239 5.24 -2.95 4.12
CA ASN A 239 6.40 -2.49 4.88
C ASN A 239 7.56 -3.47 4.82
N PHE A 240 7.30 -4.77 4.96
CA PHE A 240 8.32 -5.79 4.83
C PHE A 240 8.97 -5.77 3.44
N VAL A 241 8.17 -5.69 2.37
CA VAL A 241 8.67 -5.54 1.00
C VAL A 241 9.49 -4.26 0.85
N PHE A 242 8.97 -3.11 1.32
CA PHE A 242 9.64 -1.82 1.23
C PHE A 242 10.99 -1.82 1.96
N LEU A 243 11.03 -2.27 3.20
CA LEU A 243 12.27 -2.31 4.00
C LEU A 243 13.31 -3.29 3.40
N ARG A 244 12.88 -4.33 2.69
CA ARG A 244 13.75 -5.29 2.02
C ARG A 244 14.24 -4.89 0.63
N THR A 245 13.59 -3.92 0.00
CA THR A 245 13.85 -3.56 -1.41
C THR A 245 14.11 -2.07 -1.64
N ASN A 246 13.75 -1.22 -0.68
CA ASN A 246 13.67 0.25 -0.82
C ASN A 246 13.02 0.66 -2.16
N ASN A 247 11.88 0.05 -2.46
CA ASN A 247 11.21 0.16 -3.75
C ASN A 247 9.71 0.38 -3.54
N LEU A 248 9.29 1.65 -3.66
CA LEU A 248 7.90 2.04 -3.52
C LEU A 248 7.01 1.43 -4.62
N TRP A 249 7.53 1.27 -5.84
CA TRP A 249 6.75 0.74 -6.96
C TRP A 249 6.41 -0.74 -6.78
N SER A 250 7.25 -1.50 -6.06
CA SER A 250 6.92 -2.87 -5.65
C SER A 250 5.68 -2.88 -4.77
N CYS A 251 5.60 -1.96 -3.80
CA CYS A 251 4.47 -1.85 -2.88
C CYS A 251 3.21 -1.34 -3.60
N PHE A 252 3.34 -0.29 -4.42
CA PHE A 252 2.25 0.26 -5.22
C PHE A 252 1.63 -0.80 -6.14
N LEU A 253 2.43 -1.51 -6.93
CA LEU A 253 1.88 -2.48 -7.89
C LEU A 253 1.29 -3.71 -7.20
N VAL A 254 1.88 -4.14 -6.08
CA VAL A 254 1.29 -5.18 -5.22
C VAL A 254 -0.05 -4.72 -4.66
N HIS A 255 -0.15 -3.49 -4.17
CA HIS A 255 -1.40 -2.89 -3.68
C HIS A 255 -2.45 -2.83 -4.80
N SER A 256 -2.10 -2.27 -5.96
CA SER A 256 -2.98 -2.23 -7.13
C SER A 256 -3.49 -3.62 -7.53
N PHE A 257 -2.61 -4.62 -7.53
CA PHE A 257 -2.98 -6.02 -7.81
C PHE A 257 -3.97 -6.57 -6.78
N CYS A 258 -3.69 -6.38 -5.49
CA CYS A 258 -4.58 -6.82 -4.41
C CYS A 258 -5.94 -6.11 -4.46
N ASN A 259 -6.00 -4.82 -4.82
CA ASN A 259 -7.25 -4.10 -5.02
C ASN A 259 -8.02 -4.61 -6.26
N PHE A 260 -7.32 -4.98 -7.32
CA PHE A 260 -7.94 -5.55 -8.52
C PHE A 260 -8.57 -6.94 -8.26
N ILE A 261 -7.85 -7.82 -7.57
CA ILE A 261 -8.33 -9.18 -7.26
C ILE A 261 -9.37 -9.16 -6.14
N GLY A 262 -9.18 -8.31 -5.14
CA GLY A 262 -10.00 -8.25 -3.93
C GLY A 262 -9.79 -9.44 -3.00
N VAL A 263 -10.64 -9.54 -1.98
CA VAL A 263 -10.62 -10.67 -1.04
C VAL A 263 -11.12 -11.95 -1.72
N PRO A 264 -10.59 -13.14 -1.36
CA PRO A 264 -11.09 -14.41 -1.90
C PRO A 264 -12.61 -14.57 -1.70
N LYS A 265 -13.28 -15.07 -2.74
CA LYS A 265 -14.73 -15.30 -2.70
C LYS A 265 -15.02 -16.47 -1.77
N PHE A 266 -16.08 -16.35 -0.96
CA PHE A 266 -16.51 -17.44 -0.09
C PHE A 266 -17.04 -18.65 -0.86
N THR A 267 -17.60 -18.43 -2.04
CA THR A 267 -18.13 -19.51 -2.90
C THR A 267 -17.77 -19.22 -4.35
N VAL A 268 -17.21 -20.22 -5.04
CA VAL A 268 -17.02 -20.18 -6.50
C VAL A 268 -17.77 -21.34 -7.14
N SER A 269 -18.45 -21.07 -8.25
CA SER A 269 -19.19 -22.07 -9.00
C SER A 269 -19.06 -21.81 -10.48
N THR A 270 -18.85 -22.87 -11.26
CA THR A 270 -18.67 -22.78 -12.71
C THR A 270 -19.23 -24.02 -13.38
N THR A 271 -19.77 -23.87 -14.59
CA THR A 271 -20.25 -24.99 -15.41
C THR A 271 -19.12 -25.73 -16.11
N LYS A 272 -17.91 -25.15 -16.15
CA LYS A 272 -16.74 -25.73 -16.84
C LYS A 272 -16.12 -26.90 -16.09
N PHE A 273 -16.20 -26.88 -14.75
CA PHE A 273 -15.56 -27.87 -13.89
C PHE A 273 -16.28 -27.99 -12.55
N ALA A 274 -16.98 -29.11 -12.35
CA ALA A 274 -17.86 -29.33 -11.19
C ALA A 274 -17.12 -29.27 -9.83
N TYR A 275 -15.85 -29.67 -9.79
CA TYR A 275 -15.05 -29.68 -8.56
C TYR A 275 -14.20 -28.41 -8.37
N TRP A 276 -14.44 -27.35 -9.15
CA TRP A 276 -13.65 -26.12 -9.09
C TRP A 276 -13.63 -25.51 -7.69
N ASN A 277 -14.75 -25.53 -6.95
CA ASN A 277 -14.80 -24.99 -5.60
C ASN A 277 -13.80 -25.68 -4.65
N ILE A 278 -13.65 -27.00 -4.75
CA ILE A 278 -12.70 -27.77 -3.93
C ILE A 278 -11.26 -27.40 -4.33
N VAL A 279 -10.98 -27.37 -5.63
CA VAL A 279 -9.65 -27.00 -6.15
C VAL A 279 -9.30 -25.56 -5.79
N TYR A 280 -10.26 -24.63 -5.84
CA TYR A 280 -10.09 -23.23 -5.45
C TYR A 280 -9.65 -23.10 -4.01
N TYR A 281 -10.30 -23.79 -3.05
CA TYR A 281 -9.85 -23.75 -1.65
C TYR A 281 -8.48 -24.42 -1.46
N ALA A 282 -8.20 -25.53 -2.14
CA ALA A 282 -6.88 -26.14 -2.10
C ALA A 282 -5.80 -25.17 -2.60
N LEU A 283 -6.10 -24.41 -3.66
CA LEU A 283 -5.23 -23.37 -4.20
C LEU A 283 -5.03 -22.20 -3.24
N LEU A 284 -6.04 -21.79 -2.46
CA LEU A 284 -5.86 -20.77 -1.41
C LEU A 284 -4.86 -21.22 -0.33
N VAL A 285 -4.96 -22.48 0.11
CA VAL A 285 -4.05 -23.06 1.11
C VAL A 285 -2.64 -23.20 0.55
N LEU A 286 -2.50 -23.78 -0.65
CA LEU A 286 -1.22 -23.93 -1.33
C LEU A 286 -0.57 -22.58 -1.64
N GLY A 287 -1.35 -21.60 -2.07
CA GLY A 287 -0.91 -20.23 -2.29
C GLY A 287 -0.38 -19.59 -1.02
N SER A 288 -1.06 -19.77 0.10
CA SER A 288 -0.61 -19.28 1.42
C SER A 288 0.70 -19.94 1.88
N ILE A 289 0.84 -21.26 1.69
CA ILE A 289 2.07 -22.00 1.99
C ILE A 289 3.21 -21.53 1.07
N GLY A 290 2.94 -21.36 -0.22
CA GLY A 290 3.90 -20.87 -1.21
C GLY A 290 4.38 -19.47 -0.87
N PHE A 291 3.45 -18.55 -0.57
CA PHE A 291 3.75 -17.19 -0.12
C PHE A 291 4.69 -17.22 1.09
N TYR A 292 4.37 -17.99 2.14
CA TYR A 292 5.22 -18.09 3.33
C TYR A 292 6.63 -18.60 3.01
N ARG A 293 6.75 -19.63 2.18
CA ARG A 293 8.05 -20.23 1.81
C ARG A 293 8.92 -19.29 0.97
N PHE A 294 8.31 -18.55 0.05
CA PHE A 294 9.05 -17.69 -0.88
C PHE A 294 9.18 -16.23 -0.41
N LEU A 295 8.51 -15.85 0.70
CA LEU A 295 8.47 -14.48 1.21
C LEU A 295 9.87 -13.85 1.31
N TYR A 296 10.83 -14.53 1.94
CA TYR A 296 12.19 -14.02 2.11
C TYR A 296 13.01 -14.05 0.81
N THR A 297 12.88 -15.10 0.02
CA THR A 297 13.65 -15.28 -1.23
C THR A 297 13.25 -14.25 -2.29
N PHE A 298 11.95 -14.01 -2.48
CA PHE A 298 11.44 -13.08 -3.49
C PHE A 298 11.46 -11.62 -3.06
N THR A 299 11.82 -11.34 -1.81
CA THR A 299 12.07 -9.97 -1.33
C THR A 299 13.55 -9.72 -1.07
N GLN A 300 14.46 -10.61 -1.48
CA GLN A 300 15.89 -10.37 -1.28
C GLN A 300 16.44 -9.37 -2.29
N SER A 301 16.86 -8.20 -1.80
CA SER A 301 17.47 -7.16 -2.62
C SER A 301 18.69 -6.55 -1.96
N SER A 302 19.70 -6.22 -2.78
CA SER A 302 20.84 -5.42 -2.36
C SER A 302 20.47 -3.94 -2.16
N LEU A 303 19.24 -3.56 -2.51
CA LEU A 303 18.72 -2.21 -2.34
C LEU A 303 18.04 -1.99 -0.99
N ALA A 304 17.94 -3.03 -0.14
CA ALA A 304 17.28 -3.00 1.16
C ALA A 304 17.61 -1.75 1.99
N LEU A 305 16.59 -1.21 2.65
CA LEU A 305 16.74 -0.03 3.51
C LEU A 305 17.40 -0.40 4.85
N VAL A 306 17.16 -1.62 5.33
CA VAL A 306 17.68 -2.13 6.60
C VAL A 306 18.40 -3.48 6.39
N PRO A 307 19.31 -3.88 7.30
CA PRO A 307 19.90 -5.21 7.28
C PRO A 307 18.87 -6.32 7.55
N TRP A 308 19.09 -7.52 6.98
CA TRP A 308 18.16 -8.65 7.07
C TRP A 308 18.83 -10.01 7.21
#